data_AF-A0A974NSJ5-F1
#
_entry.id   AF-A0A974NSJ5-F1
#
_cell.length_a   1.000
_cell.length_b   1.000
_cell.length_c   1.000
_cell.angle_alpha   90.00
_cell.angle_beta   90.00
_cell.angle_gamma   90.00
#
_symmetry.space_group_name_H-M   'P 1'
#
loop_
_entity.id
_entity.type
_entity.pdbx_description
1 polymer ?
#
loop_
_entity_poly.entity_id
_entity_poly.type
_entity_poly.pdbx_seq_one_letter_code
_entity_poly.pdbx_strand_id
1 'polypeptide(L)'
;MIAGVLLALSQALPAAPPQEAVDEIVVTAIDKKKCRVRFADRDMNDTELRRRSEEWAAGKPLRVVARASTDIKCLAKIAFQLADRGVTRIQFIEPKDLATLPLAVQP
;
A
#
# COMPACT_ATOMS: atom_id res chain seq x y z
N MET A 1 -44.19 -42.91 -12.79
CA MET A 1 -42.85 -42.90 -12.17
C MET A 1 -41.92 -42.07 -13.05
N ILE A 2 -41.64 -40.81 -12.69
CA ILE A 2 -40.57 -40.02 -13.31
C ILE A 2 -39.88 -39.28 -12.17
N ALA A 3 -38.78 -39.86 -11.70
CA ALA A 3 -37.84 -39.21 -10.79
C ALA A 3 -36.94 -38.31 -11.66
N GLY A 4 -37.19 -37.00 -11.61
CA GLY A 4 -36.42 -35.98 -12.34
C GLY A 4 -35.33 -35.41 -11.44
N VAL A 5 -34.09 -35.77 -11.75
CA VAL A 5 -32.85 -35.34 -11.11
C VAL A 5 -32.68 -33.81 -11.21
N LEU A 6 -32.72 -33.10 -10.08
CA LEU A 6 -32.32 -31.69 -9.98
C LEU A 6 -30.82 -31.61 -9.66
N LEU A 7 -29.99 -31.70 -10.71
CA LEU A 7 -28.57 -31.33 -10.67
C LEU A 7 -28.45 -29.81 -10.76
N ALA A 8 -28.40 -29.14 -9.60
CA ALA A 8 -28.04 -27.73 -9.53
C ALA A 8 -26.51 -27.60 -9.64
N LEU A 9 -26.06 -26.95 -10.70
CA LEU A 9 -24.66 -26.64 -10.99
C LEU A 9 -24.05 -25.78 -9.86
N SER A 10 -23.20 -26.38 -9.04
CA SER A 10 -22.23 -25.63 -8.23
C SER A 10 -21.18 -25.02 -9.15
N GLN A 11 -21.40 -23.76 -9.52
CA GLN A 11 -20.44 -22.98 -10.29
C GLN A 11 -19.20 -22.75 -9.43
N ALA A 12 -18.11 -23.43 -9.75
CA ALA A 12 -16.80 -23.18 -9.15
C ALA A 12 -16.37 -21.76 -9.51
N LEU A 13 -16.51 -20.82 -8.57
CA LEU A 13 -15.90 -19.50 -8.71
C LEU A 13 -14.39 -19.68 -8.86
N PRO A 14 -13.75 -19.10 -9.89
CA PRO A 14 -12.31 -19.12 -10.00
C PRO A 14 -11.73 -18.44 -8.75
N ALA A 15 -10.82 -19.14 -8.07
CA ALA A 15 -10.08 -18.58 -6.95
C ALA A 15 -9.42 -17.27 -7.38
N ALA A 16 -9.69 -16.18 -6.66
CA ALA A 16 -9.05 -14.90 -6.93
C ALA A 16 -7.52 -15.10 -6.90
N PRO A 17 -6.77 -14.50 -7.85
CA PRO A 17 -5.32 -14.62 -7.86
C PRO A 17 -4.75 -14.15 -6.52
N PRO A 18 -3.66 -14.75 -6.02
CA PRO A 18 -3.04 -14.32 -4.78
C PRO A 18 -2.73 -12.82 -4.86
N GLN A 19 -3.37 -12.01 -4.03
CA GLN A 19 -3.00 -10.60 -3.90
C GLN A 19 -1.60 -10.57 -3.30
N GLU A 20 -0.60 -10.08 -4.06
CA GLU A 20 0.73 -9.82 -3.53
C GLU A 20 0.59 -8.94 -2.28
N ALA A 21 1.26 -9.30 -1.18
CA ALA A 21 1.23 -8.51 0.05
C ALA A 21 1.89 -7.14 -0.21
N VAL A 22 1.07 -6.11 -0.40
CA VAL A 22 1.52 -4.73 -0.63
C VAL A 22 1.76 -4.06 0.72
N ASP A 23 2.96 -3.55 0.93
CA ASP A 23 3.26 -2.75 2.11
C ASP A 23 2.73 -1.33 1.93
N GLU A 24 2.27 -0.72 3.02
CA GLU A 24 1.79 0.66 3.01
C GLU A 24 2.58 1.52 4.01
N ILE A 25 3.04 2.68 3.55
CA ILE A 25 3.52 3.74 4.42
C ILE A 25 2.65 4.97 4.29
N VAL A 26 2.42 5.64 5.41
CA VAL A 26 1.72 6.92 5.46
C VAL A 26 2.72 8.02 5.71
N VAL A 27 2.79 8.98 4.79
CA VAL A 27 3.65 10.16 4.91
C VAL A 27 2.80 11.34 5.38
N THR A 28 3.26 12.03 6.41
CA THR A 28 2.61 13.23 6.98
C THR A 28 3.65 14.32 7.21
N ALA A 29 3.39 15.55 6.80
CA ALA A 29 4.24 16.67 7.21
C ALA A 29 3.95 17.04 8.68
N ILE A 30 4.98 17.14 9.51
CA ILE A 30 4.87 17.62 10.90
C ILE A 30 5.10 19.13 10.94
N ASP A 31 6.13 19.61 10.22
CA ASP A 31 6.47 21.02 10.04
C ASP A 31 7.14 21.21 8.67
N LYS A 32 7.52 22.44 8.32
CA LYS A 32 8.13 22.77 7.01
C LYS A 32 9.43 22.01 6.67
N LYS A 33 10.06 21.33 7.63
CA LYS A 33 11.33 20.61 7.47
C LYS A 33 11.26 19.14 7.90
N LYS A 34 10.23 18.74 8.65
CA LYS A 34 10.08 17.41 9.23
C LYS A 34 8.89 16.66 8.63
N CYS A 35 9.21 15.50 8.09
CA CYS A 35 8.25 14.54 7.58
C CYS A 35 8.17 13.38 8.54
N ARG A 36 6.97 12.97 8.90
CA ARG A 36 6.68 11.72 9.59
C ARG A 36 6.39 10.66 8.55
N VAL A 37 6.99 9.50 8.72
CA VAL A 37 6.61 8.30 7.99
C VAL A 37 6.06 7.31 9.01
N ARG A 38 4.93 6.70 8.70
CA ARG A 38 4.33 5.63 9.52
C ARG A 38 4.25 4.36 8.70
N PHE A 39 4.49 3.24 9.35
CA PHE A 39 4.23 1.91 8.82
C PHE A 39 3.28 1.22 9.79
N ALA A 40 2.10 0.80 9.30
CA ALA A 40 0.97 0.45 10.15
C ALA A 40 0.73 1.55 11.22
N ASP A 41 0.65 1.18 12.49
CA ASP A 41 0.33 2.11 13.58
C ASP A 41 1.54 2.79 14.23
N ARG A 42 2.75 2.62 13.66
CA ARG A 42 3.99 3.11 14.27
C ARG A 42 4.74 4.11 13.40
N ASP A 43 5.31 5.10 14.06
CA ASP A 43 6.23 6.04 13.43
C ASP A 43 7.53 5.30 13.10
N MET A 44 8.01 5.49 11.88
CA MET A 44 9.21 4.87 11.34
C MET A 44 10.34 5.90 11.34
N ASN A 45 11.48 5.53 11.94
CA ASN A 45 12.69 6.33 11.86
C ASN A 45 13.48 5.98 10.57
N ASP A 46 14.54 6.74 10.27
CA ASP A 46 15.32 6.52 9.04
C ASP A 46 16.02 5.16 9.00
N THR A 47 16.45 4.62 10.14
CA THR A 47 17.06 3.29 10.22
C THR A 47 16.09 2.18 9.80
N GLU A 48 14.86 2.22 10.30
CA GLU A 48 13.83 1.25 9.93
C GLU A 48 13.36 1.47 8.49
N LEU A 49 13.24 2.72 8.04
CA LEU A 49 12.94 3.04 6.64
C LEU A 49 14.00 2.44 5.70
N ARG A 50 15.28 2.58 6.05
CA ARG A 50 16.40 1.97 5.30
C ARG A 50 16.29 0.46 5.27
N ARG A 51 16.11 -0.19 6.43
CA ARG A 51 15.98 -1.66 6.53
C ARG A 51 14.85 -2.19 5.63
N ARG A 52 13.68 -1.55 5.68
CA ARG A 52 12.52 -1.98 4.87
C ARG A 52 12.69 -1.68 3.39
N SER A 53 13.45 -0.65 3.04
CA SER A 53 13.74 -0.32 1.64
C SER A 53 14.46 -1.46 0.93
N GLU A 54 15.20 -2.32 1.64
CA GLU A 54 15.83 -3.51 1.06
C GLU A 54 14.77 -4.50 0.52
N GLU A 55 13.69 -4.74 1.26
CA GLU A 55 12.60 -5.62 0.85
C GLU A 55 11.84 -5.04 -0.36
N TRP A 56 11.63 -3.71 -0.36
CA TRP A 56 10.94 -3.03 -1.46
C TRP A 56 11.82 -2.91 -2.72
N ALA A 57 13.13 -2.74 -2.56
CA ALA A 57 14.11 -2.76 -3.64
C ALA A 57 14.23 -4.14 -4.28
N ALA A 58 14.03 -5.22 -3.50
CA ALA A 58 13.93 -6.58 -4.02
C ALA A 58 12.64 -6.85 -4.82
N GLY A 59 11.77 -5.84 -4.98
CA GLY A 59 10.59 -5.90 -5.84
C GLY A 59 9.27 -6.11 -5.10
N LYS A 60 9.27 -6.04 -3.76
CA LYS A 60 8.01 -6.01 -3.00
C LYS A 60 7.28 -4.68 -3.28
N PRO A 61 6.00 -4.69 -3.68
CA PRO A 61 5.27 -3.46 -4.00
C PRO A 61 5.04 -2.61 -2.74
N LEU A 62 5.19 -1.30 -2.89
CA LEU A 62 5.01 -0.30 -1.84
C LEU A 62 3.94 0.73 -2.23
N ARG A 63 2.98 0.98 -1.33
CA ARG A 63 2.05 2.10 -1.39
C ARG A 63 2.51 3.23 -0.46
N VAL A 64 2.63 4.43 -1.02
CA VAL A 64 2.95 5.65 -0.29
C VAL A 64 1.71 6.52 -0.25
N VAL A 65 1.06 6.58 0.91
CA VAL A 65 -0.14 7.36 1.14
C VAL A 65 0.24 8.74 1.68
N ALA A 66 -0.06 9.79 0.92
CA ALA A 66 0.01 11.15 1.43
C ALA A 66 -1.26 11.47 2.23
N ARG A 67 -1.12 12.11 3.40
CA ARG A 67 -2.26 12.72 4.13
C ARG A 67 -2.54 14.11 3.57
N ALA A 68 -3.73 14.64 3.83
CA ALA A 68 -4.12 15.99 3.37
C ALA A 68 -3.16 17.09 3.85
N SER A 69 -2.50 16.88 4.99
CA SER A 69 -1.50 17.79 5.55
C SER A 69 -0.09 17.59 4.97
N THR A 70 0.13 16.62 4.07
CA THR A 70 1.45 16.34 3.49
C THR A 70 1.76 17.35 2.41
N ASP A 71 2.81 18.13 2.62
CA ASP A 71 3.33 19.00 1.57
C ASP A 71 4.11 18.20 0.51
N ILE A 72 4.17 18.77 -0.71
CA ILE A 72 4.87 18.13 -1.83
C ILE A 72 6.36 17.92 -1.55
N LYS A 73 6.96 18.75 -0.67
CA LYS A 73 8.38 18.64 -0.29
C LYS A 73 8.62 17.38 0.52
N CYS A 74 7.73 17.03 1.43
CA CYS A 74 7.81 15.80 2.20
C CYS A 74 7.64 14.58 1.31
N LEU A 75 6.66 14.61 0.40
CA LEU A 75 6.47 13.49 -0.52
C LEU A 75 7.69 13.30 -1.43
N ALA A 76 8.21 14.38 -2.01
CA ALA A 76 9.41 14.35 -2.85
C ALA A 76 10.62 13.84 -2.08
N LYS A 77 10.84 14.30 -0.84
CA LYS A 77 11.95 13.83 0.01
C LYS A 77 11.88 12.32 0.22
N ILE A 78 10.72 11.78 0.57
CA ILE A 78 10.56 10.34 0.76
C ILE A 78 10.73 9.58 -0.55
N ALA A 79 10.19 10.11 -1.67
CA ALA A 79 10.35 9.50 -2.99
C ALA A 79 11.83 9.39 -3.40
N PHE A 80 12.62 10.46 -3.26
CA PHE A 80 14.06 10.43 -3.52
C PHE A 80 14.79 9.45 -2.61
N GLN A 81 14.48 9.48 -1.31
CA GLN A 81 15.07 8.55 -0.36
C GLN A 81 14.77 7.07 -0.66
N LEU A 82 13.62 6.75 -1.26
CA LEU A 82 13.27 5.40 -1.69
C LEU A 82 13.98 5.04 -3.01
N ALA A 83 14.03 5.96 -3.97
CA ALA A 83 14.71 5.79 -5.25
C ALA A 83 16.23 5.61 -5.08
N ASP A 84 16.87 6.41 -4.21
CA ASP A 84 18.29 6.29 -3.85
C ASP A 84 18.62 4.91 -3.26
N ARG A 85 17.62 4.21 -2.73
CA ARG A 85 17.73 2.86 -2.15
C ARG A 85 17.29 1.75 -3.11
N GLY A 86 17.00 2.09 -4.38
CA GLY A 86 16.67 1.11 -5.41
C GLY A 86 15.21 0.65 -5.44
N VAL A 87 14.32 1.32 -4.71
CA VAL A 87 12.89 0.97 -4.71
C VAL A 87 12.23 1.48 -6.01
N THR A 88 11.64 0.58 -6.79
CA THR A 88 11.08 0.89 -8.12
C THR A 88 9.57 0.68 -8.24
N ARG A 89 8.99 -0.26 -7.46
CA ARG A 89 7.55 -0.57 -7.49
C ARG A 89 6.78 0.25 -6.47
N ILE A 90 6.68 1.56 -6.70
CA ILE A 90 6.01 2.50 -5.80
C ILE A 90 4.69 3.00 -6.41
N GLN A 91 3.61 2.90 -5.64
CA GLN A 91 2.33 3.54 -5.95
C GLN A 91 2.09 4.71 -4.98
N PHE A 92 2.03 5.92 -5.49
CA PHE A 92 1.66 7.11 -4.71
C PHE A 92 0.14 7.26 -4.69
N ILE A 93 -0.42 7.40 -3.50
CA ILE A 93 -1.86 7.58 -3.29
C ILE A 93 -2.09 8.96 -2.70
N GLU A 94 -2.82 9.80 -3.42
CA GLU A 94 -3.23 11.10 -2.91
C GLU A 94 -4.44 10.97 -1.97
N PRO A 95 -4.62 11.90 -1.01
CA PRO A 95 -5.75 11.86 -0.09
C PRO A 95 -7.12 11.80 -0.78
N LYS A 96 -7.24 12.46 -1.94
CA LYS A 96 -8.49 12.47 -2.74
C LYS A 96 -8.81 11.10 -3.34
N ASP A 97 -7.81 10.26 -3.55
CA ASP A 97 -7.95 8.93 -4.14
C ASP A 97 -8.26 7.86 -3.08
N LEU A 98 -8.06 8.16 -1.79
CA LEU A 98 -8.42 7.26 -0.68
C LEU A 98 -9.92 6.94 -0.62
N ALA A 99 -10.78 7.87 -1.04
CA ALA A 99 -12.23 7.66 -1.12
C ALA A 99 -12.63 6.73 -2.27
N THR A 100 -11.73 6.52 -3.23
CA THR A 100 -11.97 5.74 -4.46
C THR A 100 -11.31 4.36 -4.40
N LEU A 101 -10.44 4.12 -3.41
CA LEU A 101 -9.95 2.78 -3.14
C LEU A 101 -11.11 1.95 -2.60
N PRO A 102 -11.41 0.77 -3.18
CA PRO A 102 -12.41 -0.11 -2.60
C PRO A 102 -11.99 -0.35 -1.16
N LEU A 103 -12.85 0.06 -0.22
CA LEU A 103 -12.69 -0.20 1.21
C LEU A 103 -12.36 -1.69 1.33
N ALA A 104 -11.09 -1.99 1.58
CA ALA A 104 -10.69 -3.34 1.90
C ALA A 104 -11.47 -3.69 3.15
N VAL A 105 -12.50 -4.53 2.96
CA VAL A 105 -13.33 -5.10 4.00
C VAL A 105 -12.35 -5.75 4.98
N GLN A 106 -12.10 -5.08 6.10
CA GLN A 106 -11.40 -5.68 7.21
C GLN A 106 -12.44 -6.55 7.95
N PRO A 107 -12.11 -7.83 8.23
CA PRO A 107 -12.97 -8.71 9.03
C PRO A 107 -13.10 -8.22 10.48
#